data_AF-A0A835WWE2-F1
#
_entry.id   AF-A0A835WWE2-F1
#
_cell.length_a   1.000
_cell.length_b   1.000
_cell.length_c   1.000
_cell.angle_alpha   90.00
_cell.angle_beta   90.00
_cell.angle_gamma   90.00
#
_symmetry.space_group_name_H-M   'P 1'
#
loop_
_entity.id
_entity.type
_entity.pdbx_description
1 polymer ?
#
loop_
_entity_poly.entity_id
_entity_poly.type
_entity_poly.pdbx_seq_one_letter_code
_entity_poly.pdbx_strand_id
1 'polypeptide(L)'
;MSATAASAAAAQLSAPQSDHSQADPRTLFLDADQTSRYAAHRPHYPPQLYDLLYRHAFPARHPTPGPPFPDLAVADVATGSGQALGPLPEHFGRCVALDVSPAQLQELPAALRGRVAVQLGDAHATGLPDRSLDLVTVGQALHCVTVEIRS
;
A
#
# COMPACT_ATOMS: atom_id res chain seq x y z
N MET A 1 -31.49 -57.47 41.24
CA MET A 1 -30.81 -57.31 39.92
C MET A 1 -30.52 -55.83 39.73
N SER A 2 -29.37 -55.39 40.26
CA SER A 2 -28.93 -54.00 40.24
C SER A 2 -27.85 -53.82 39.18
N ALA A 3 -28.01 -52.83 38.30
CA ALA A 3 -26.99 -52.17 37.44
C ALA A 3 -27.71 -51.52 36.24
N THR A 4 -27.37 -50.37 35.68
CA THR A 4 -26.52 -49.22 36.00
C THR A 4 -26.89 -48.19 34.92
N ALA A 5 -27.15 -46.93 35.28
CA ALA A 5 -27.29 -45.85 34.30
C ALA A 5 -25.87 -45.40 33.86
N ALA A 6 -25.58 -45.48 32.56
CA ALA A 6 -24.34 -44.96 31.98
C ALA A 6 -24.57 -43.50 31.53
N SER A 7 -23.95 -42.58 32.26
CA SER A 7 -23.76 -41.17 31.88
C SER A 7 -22.66 -41.08 30.83
N ALA A 8 -22.94 -40.42 29.71
CA ALA A 8 -21.94 -40.05 28.72
C ALA A 8 -21.45 -38.62 29.02
N ALA A 9 -20.22 -38.51 29.53
CA ALA A 9 -19.50 -37.25 29.67
C ALA A 9 -18.99 -36.79 28.30
N ALA A 10 -19.39 -35.59 27.88
CA ALA A 10 -18.85 -34.93 26.70
C ALA A 10 -17.42 -34.45 26.99
N ALA A 11 -16.44 -35.02 26.28
CA ALA A 11 -15.07 -34.53 26.28
C ALA A 11 -15.01 -33.20 25.53
N GLN A 12 -14.78 -32.11 26.26
CA GLN A 12 -14.47 -30.79 25.70
C GLN A 12 -13.05 -30.83 25.11
N LEU A 13 -12.95 -30.87 23.78
CA LEU A 13 -11.71 -30.55 23.07
C LEU A 13 -11.39 -29.06 23.30
N SER A 14 -10.31 -28.81 24.05
CA SER A 14 -9.74 -27.47 24.21
C SER A 14 -9.08 -27.05 22.91
N ALA A 15 -9.53 -25.94 22.33
CA ALA A 15 -8.89 -25.32 21.17
C ALA A 15 -7.49 -24.79 21.55
N PRO A 16 -6.50 -24.86 20.65
CA PRO A 16 -5.18 -24.29 20.92
C PRO A 16 -5.32 -22.77 21.09
N GLN A 17 -4.85 -22.26 22.22
CA GLN A 17 -4.76 -20.83 22.46
C GLN A 17 -3.77 -20.22 21.47
N SER A 18 -4.28 -19.35 20.59
CA SER A 18 -3.45 -18.57 19.68
C SER A 18 -2.60 -17.59 20.50
N ASP A 19 -1.29 -17.80 20.46
CA ASP A 19 -0.29 -16.86 20.96
C ASP A 19 -0.35 -15.58 20.11
N HIS A 20 -1.07 -14.58 20.60
CA HIS A 20 -1.11 -13.24 20.02
C HIS A 20 0.13 -12.45 20.47
N SER A 21 1.32 -12.90 20.08
CA SER A 21 2.43 -11.97 19.96
C SER A 21 1.99 -10.89 18.96
N GLN A 22 2.01 -9.61 19.38
CA GLN A 22 1.68 -8.51 18.48
C GLN A 22 2.65 -8.58 17.30
N ALA A 23 2.16 -9.04 16.14
CA ALA A 23 2.93 -9.07 14.91
C ALA A 23 3.41 -7.64 14.63
N ASP A 24 4.70 -7.49 14.29
CA ASP A 24 5.25 -6.20 13.91
C ASP A 24 4.41 -5.65 12.74
N PRO A 25 3.78 -4.46 12.88
CA PRO A 25 2.91 -3.94 11.85
C PRO A 25 3.60 -3.74 10.50
N ARG A 26 4.95 -3.66 10.50
CA ARG A 26 5.77 -3.59 9.28
C ARG A 26 5.84 -4.91 8.52
N THR A 27 5.61 -6.04 9.19
CA THR A 27 5.67 -7.38 8.59
C THR A 27 4.31 -7.91 8.12
N LEU A 28 3.22 -7.21 8.47
CA LEU A 28 1.84 -7.61 8.16
C LEU A 28 1.58 -7.84 6.66
N PHE A 29 2.40 -7.25 5.77
CA PHE A 29 2.20 -7.27 4.30
C PHE A 29 3.24 -8.10 3.54
N LEU A 30 4.02 -8.91 4.26
CA LEU A 30 4.99 -9.83 3.65
C LEU A 30 4.36 -11.19 3.30
N ASP A 31 3.21 -11.51 3.89
CA ASP A 31 2.42 -12.72 3.60
C ASP A 31 1.45 -12.47 2.42
N ALA A 32 1.43 -13.41 1.46
CA ALA A 32 0.62 -13.33 0.24
C ALA A 32 -0.89 -13.44 0.50
N ASP A 33 -1.33 -14.25 1.47
CA ASP A 33 -2.75 -14.43 1.78
C ASP A 33 -3.34 -13.16 2.42
N GLN A 34 -2.56 -12.51 3.28
CA GLN A 34 -2.94 -11.24 3.89
C GLN A 34 -2.89 -10.09 2.89
N THR A 35 -1.91 -10.11 1.99
CA THR A 35 -1.81 -9.17 0.86
C THR A 35 -3.08 -9.18 0.00
N SER A 36 -3.56 -10.36 -0.40
CA SER A 36 -4.75 -10.49 -1.24
C SER A 36 -6.03 -9.98 -0.55
N ARG A 37 -6.24 -10.35 0.73
CA ARG A 37 -7.41 -9.90 1.51
C ARG A 37 -7.37 -8.39 1.74
N TYR A 38 -6.20 -7.83 1.98
CA TYR A 38 -6.02 -6.40 2.19
C TYR A 38 -6.24 -5.60 0.91
N ALA A 39 -5.75 -6.10 -0.23
CA ALA A 39 -5.97 -5.48 -1.53
C ALA A 39 -7.47 -5.34 -1.86
N ALA A 40 -8.26 -6.37 -1.57
CA ALA A 40 -9.69 -6.41 -1.86
C ALA A 40 -10.56 -5.42 -1.05
N HIS A 41 -10.09 -4.96 0.11
CA HIS A 41 -10.88 -4.10 1.02
C HIS A 41 -10.42 -2.64 1.07
N ARG A 42 -9.36 -2.27 0.33
CA ARG A 42 -8.90 -0.88 0.31
C ARG A 42 -9.79 0.00 -0.57
N PRO A 43 -10.20 1.18 -0.09
CA PRO A 43 -10.91 2.14 -0.93
C PRO A 43 -9.97 2.64 -2.03
N HIS A 44 -10.49 2.71 -3.25
CA HIS A 44 -9.86 3.48 -4.31
C HIS A 44 -10.02 4.97 -4.00
N TYR A 45 -8.97 5.76 -4.18
CA TYR A 45 -9.04 7.20 -3.96
C TYR A 45 -9.77 7.88 -5.12
N PRO A 46 -10.73 8.79 -4.84
CA PRO A 46 -11.49 9.45 -5.89
C PRO A 46 -10.62 10.48 -6.65
N PRO A 47 -10.89 10.75 -7.95
CA PRO A 47 -10.13 11.72 -8.76
C PRO A 47 -9.96 13.09 -8.10
N GLN A 48 -10.99 13.56 -7.39
CA GLN A 48 -11.01 14.86 -6.72
C GLN A 48 -9.92 15.01 -5.64
N LEU A 49 -9.46 13.90 -5.05
CA LEU A 49 -8.31 13.93 -4.13
C LEU A 49 -7.03 14.30 -4.86
N TYR A 50 -6.80 13.72 -6.04
CA TYR A 50 -5.62 14.02 -6.85
C TYR A 50 -5.66 15.46 -7.36
N ASP A 51 -6.83 15.97 -7.76
CA ASP A 51 -7.00 17.38 -8.14
C ASP A 51 -6.67 18.34 -6.98
N LEU A 52 -7.05 17.99 -5.75
CA LEU A 52 -6.66 18.78 -4.56
C LEU A 52 -5.15 18.71 -4.33
N LEU A 53 -4.56 17.53 -4.45
CA LEU A 53 -3.12 17.32 -4.30
C LEU A 53 -2.33 18.13 -5.34
N TYR A 54 -2.72 18.11 -6.60
CA TYR A 54 -2.01 18.85 -7.66
C TYR A 54 -2.15 20.36 -7.48
N ARG A 55 -3.32 20.86 -7.09
CA ARG A 55 -3.51 22.29 -6.76
C ARG A 55 -2.60 22.74 -5.63
N HIS A 56 -2.39 21.89 -4.62
CA HIS A 56 -1.55 22.22 -3.48
C HIS A 56 -0.05 22.09 -3.79
N ALA A 57 0.36 21.00 -4.44
CA ALA A 57 1.77 20.75 -4.76
C ALA A 57 2.30 21.64 -5.89
N PHE A 58 1.44 21.98 -6.86
CA PHE A 58 1.83 22.72 -8.06
C PHE A 58 0.89 23.89 -8.36
N PRO A 59 0.71 24.85 -7.43
CA PRO A 59 -0.29 25.93 -7.56
C PRO A 59 -0.09 26.79 -8.81
N ALA A 60 1.16 26.98 -9.25
CA ALA A 60 1.48 27.74 -10.47
C ALA A 60 1.27 26.94 -11.77
N ARG A 61 1.14 25.62 -11.71
CA ARG A 61 1.00 24.72 -12.87
C ARG A 61 -0.39 24.12 -12.99
N HIS A 62 -1.35 24.58 -12.18
CA HIS A 62 -2.73 24.11 -12.19
C HIS A 62 -3.73 25.15 -12.75
N PRO A 63 -3.61 25.63 -14.01
CA PRO A 63 -4.68 26.37 -14.66
C PRO A 63 -5.70 25.40 -15.28
N THR A 64 -6.96 25.81 -15.38
CA THR A 64 -8.03 25.02 -15.99
C THR A 64 -7.88 24.98 -17.52
N PRO A 65 -7.91 23.80 -18.17
CA PRO A 65 -7.76 22.47 -17.57
C PRO A 65 -6.28 22.10 -17.42
N GLY A 66 -5.89 21.56 -16.26
CA GLY A 66 -4.68 20.74 -16.06
C GLY A 66 -5.17 19.33 -15.72
N PRO A 67 -4.44 18.20 -15.88
CA PRO A 67 -3.07 17.86 -16.38
C PRO A 67 -2.77 18.10 -17.89
N PRO A 68 -1.62 17.67 -18.49
CA PRO A 68 -0.51 16.84 -17.98
C PRO A 68 0.73 17.58 -17.46
N PHE A 69 1.51 16.91 -16.58
CA PHE A 69 2.84 17.27 -16.07
C PHE A 69 3.95 16.41 -16.71
N PRO A 70 4.16 16.49 -18.04
CA PRO A 70 5.06 15.58 -18.76
C PRO A 70 6.54 15.79 -18.40
N ASP A 71 6.89 16.93 -17.80
CA ASP A 71 8.25 17.27 -17.36
C ASP A 71 8.54 16.85 -15.91
N LEU A 72 7.53 16.40 -15.15
CA LEU A 72 7.67 16.09 -13.73
C LEU A 72 7.74 14.59 -13.47
N ALA A 73 8.42 14.23 -12.38
CA ALA A 73 8.55 12.87 -11.88
C ALA A 73 7.83 12.68 -10.52
N VAL A 74 7.17 11.55 -10.36
CA VAL A 74 6.45 11.16 -9.13
C VAL A 74 6.84 9.76 -8.68
N ALA A 75 6.87 9.52 -7.37
CA ALA A 75 6.91 8.18 -6.81
C ALA A 75 5.78 7.96 -5.80
N ASP A 76 5.14 6.79 -5.89
CA ASP A 76 4.30 6.26 -4.81
C ASP A 76 5.14 5.27 -3.99
N VAL A 77 5.42 5.63 -2.75
CA VAL A 77 6.30 4.90 -1.82
C VAL A 77 5.46 4.08 -0.85
N ALA A 78 5.85 2.81 -0.65
CA ALA A 78 5.01 1.79 -0.04
C ALA A 78 3.67 1.66 -0.79
N THR A 79 3.79 1.53 -2.13
CA THR A 79 2.65 1.55 -3.06
C THR A 79 1.71 0.35 -2.88
N GLY A 80 2.19 -0.73 -2.26
CA GLY A 80 1.48 -2.00 -2.15
C GLY A 80 1.07 -2.53 -3.52
N SER A 81 -0.18 -2.95 -3.63
CA SER A 81 -0.83 -3.35 -4.88
C SER A 81 -1.31 -2.17 -5.74
N GLY A 82 -0.87 -0.94 -5.45
CA GLY A 82 -1.02 0.22 -6.33
C GLY A 82 -2.32 1.02 -6.15
N GLN A 83 -3.04 0.88 -5.05
CA GLN A 83 -4.32 1.57 -4.83
C GLN A 83 -4.19 3.10 -4.86
N ALA A 84 -3.02 3.62 -4.49
CA ALA A 84 -2.74 5.06 -4.47
C ALA A 84 -2.11 5.59 -5.76
N LEU A 85 -1.75 4.71 -6.72
CA LEU A 85 -1.22 5.14 -8.01
C LEU A 85 -2.25 5.94 -8.81
N GLY A 86 -3.52 5.52 -8.79
CA GLY A 86 -4.63 6.23 -9.42
C GLY A 86 -4.28 6.80 -10.80
N PRO A 87 -4.44 8.12 -11.04
CA PRO A 87 -4.11 8.75 -12.31
C PRO A 87 -2.65 9.25 -12.41
N LEU A 88 -1.80 9.04 -11.39
CA LEU A 88 -0.41 9.52 -11.41
C LEU A 88 0.37 9.07 -12.66
N PRO A 89 0.29 7.80 -13.11
CA PRO A 89 1.02 7.34 -14.31
C PRO A 89 0.50 7.94 -15.63
N GLU A 90 -0.69 8.54 -15.62
CA GLU A 90 -1.26 9.22 -16.79
C GLU A 90 -0.87 10.70 -16.83
N HIS A 91 -0.62 11.29 -15.67
CA HIS A 91 -0.40 12.73 -15.54
C HIS A 91 1.08 13.12 -15.54
N PHE A 92 1.98 12.25 -15.07
CA PHE A 92 3.40 12.57 -14.92
C PHE A 92 4.24 11.91 -16.01
N GLY A 93 5.31 12.58 -16.45
CA GLY A 93 6.25 12.05 -17.43
C GLY A 93 7.02 10.82 -16.93
N ARG A 94 7.23 10.72 -15.61
CA ARG A 94 7.82 9.56 -14.96
C ARG A 94 7.05 9.23 -13.69
N CYS A 95 6.63 7.98 -13.54
CA CYS A 95 6.00 7.46 -12.34
C CYS A 95 6.75 6.23 -11.83
N VAL A 96 7.09 6.20 -10.53
CA VAL A 96 7.73 5.07 -9.86
C VAL A 96 6.76 4.47 -8.84
N ALA A 97 6.61 3.16 -8.87
CA ALA A 97 5.84 2.38 -7.91
C ALA A 97 6.86 1.62 -7.04
N LEU A 98 7.03 2.04 -5.78
CA LEU A 98 8.05 1.50 -4.87
C LEU A 98 7.41 0.77 -3.69
N ASP A 99 7.79 -0.49 -3.48
CA ASP A 99 7.38 -1.28 -2.32
C ASP A 99 8.48 -2.26 -1.90
N VAL A 100 8.46 -2.68 -0.63
CA VAL A 100 9.39 -3.67 -0.09
C VAL A 100 8.95 -5.11 -0.39
N SER A 101 7.67 -5.32 -0.69
CA SER A 101 7.07 -6.63 -0.93
C SER A 101 6.99 -6.96 -2.42
N PRO A 102 7.75 -7.95 -2.92
CA PRO A 102 7.62 -8.40 -4.30
C PRO A 102 6.20 -8.90 -4.62
N ALA A 103 5.53 -9.52 -3.65
CA ALA A 103 4.16 -10.03 -3.80
C ALA A 103 3.18 -8.89 -4.06
N GLN A 104 3.29 -7.76 -3.34
CA GLN A 104 2.47 -6.58 -3.57
C GLN A 104 2.66 -6.00 -4.98
N LEU A 105 3.91 -5.89 -5.44
CA LEU A 105 4.24 -5.39 -6.78
C LEU A 105 3.70 -6.35 -7.88
N GLN A 106 3.66 -7.65 -7.60
CA GLN A 106 3.05 -8.67 -8.46
C GLN A 106 1.52 -8.63 -8.49
N GLU A 107 0.88 -7.83 -7.64
CA GLU A 107 -0.57 -7.58 -7.69
C GLU A 107 -0.93 -6.25 -8.37
N LEU A 108 0.06 -5.45 -8.80
CA LEU A 108 -0.20 -4.22 -9.55
C LEU A 108 -1.10 -4.48 -10.78
N PRO A 109 -2.17 -3.69 -11.00
CA PRO A 109 -3.01 -3.84 -12.17
C PRO A 109 -2.21 -3.82 -13.47
N ALA A 110 -2.53 -4.73 -14.40
CA ALA A 110 -1.80 -4.84 -15.68
C ALA A 110 -1.79 -3.52 -16.47
N ALA A 111 -2.85 -2.72 -16.37
CA ALA A 111 -2.96 -1.40 -16.99
C ALA A 111 -1.91 -0.39 -16.48
N LEU A 112 -1.42 -0.56 -15.23
CA LEU A 112 -0.43 0.32 -14.61
C LEU A 112 1.00 -0.15 -14.85
N ARG A 113 1.25 -1.46 -14.96
CA ARG A 113 2.59 -2.03 -15.14
C ARG A 113 3.38 -1.47 -16.33
N GLY A 114 2.69 -1.11 -17.41
CA GLY A 114 3.31 -0.49 -18.58
C GLY A 114 3.53 1.01 -18.47
N ARG A 115 3.04 1.65 -17.40
CA ARG A 115 3.04 3.11 -17.20
C ARG A 115 3.88 3.55 -16.00
N VAL A 116 4.35 2.61 -15.19
CA VAL A 116 5.18 2.87 -14.01
C VAL A 116 6.49 2.10 -14.08
N ALA A 117 7.55 2.70 -13.55
CA ALA A 117 8.76 1.96 -13.19
C ALA A 117 8.52 1.27 -11.85
N VAL A 118 8.50 -0.07 -11.86
CA VAL A 118 8.36 -0.87 -10.63
C VAL A 118 9.72 -1.00 -9.96
N GLN A 119 9.81 -0.64 -8.68
CA GLN A 119 11.05 -0.68 -7.91
C GLN A 119 10.84 -1.43 -6.58
N LEU A 120 11.62 -2.48 -6.37
CA LEU A 120 11.70 -3.15 -5.07
C LEU A 120 12.64 -2.36 -4.16
N GLY A 121 12.17 -1.91 -3.01
CA GLY A 121 12.98 -1.12 -2.09
C GLY A 121 12.26 -0.74 -0.80
N ASP A 122 13.05 -0.45 0.23
CA ASP A 122 12.54 0.03 1.52
C ASP A 122 12.27 1.55 1.43
N ALA A 123 11.19 2.01 2.06
CA ALA A 123 10.83 3.43 2.06
C ALA A 123 11.88 4.34 2.74
N HIS A 124 12.68 3.82 3.67
CA HIS A 124 13.78 4.51 4.34
C HIS A 124 15.10 4.44 3.56
N ALA A 125 15.19 3.55 2.56
CA ALA A 125 16.36 3.37 1.71
C ALA A 125 15.91 3.11 0.26
N THR A 126 15.22 4.09 -0.32
CA THR A 126 14.51 3.92 -1.60
C THR A 126 15.43 3.58 -2.76
N GLY A 127 16.70 3.99 -2.71
CA GLY A 127 17.64 3.86 -3.82
C GLY A 127 17.32 4.78 -5.01
N LEU A 128 16.37 5.69 -4.86
CA LEU A 128 16.06 6.72 -5.85
C LEU A 128 17.13 7.83 -5.80
N PRO A 129 17.55 8.40 -6.94
CA PRO A 129 18.56 9.44 -6.94
C PRO A 129 18.09 10.69 -6.18
N ASP A 130 19.03 11.37 -5.53
CA ASP A 130 18.74 12.63 -4.84
C ASP A 130 18.12 13.66 -5.79
N ARG A 131 17.10 14.39 -5.29
CA ARG A 131 16.42 15.48 -6.01
C ARG A 131 15.85 15.07 -7.38
N SER A 132 15.44 13.80 -7.52
CA SER A 132 14.95 13.25 -8.80
C SER A 132 13.43 13.18 -8.94
N LEU A 133 12.68 13.58 -7.91
CA LEU A 133 11.22 13.55 -7.88
C LEU A 133 10.68 14.94 -7.55
N ASP A 134 9.56 15.30 -8.18
CA ASP A 134 8.80 16.52 -7.94
C ASP A 134 7.64 16.29 -6.96
N LEU A 135 7.20 15.03 -6.83
CA LEU A 135 6.15 14.62 -5.90
C LEU A 135 6.44 13.23 -5.34
N VAL A 136 6.18 13.05 -4.05
CA VAL A 136 6.16 11.73 -3.39
C VAL A 136 4.79 11.54 -2.76
N THR A 137 4.15 10.42 -3.06
CA THR A 137 2.90 9.99 -2.42
C THR A 137 3.16 8.79 -1.52
N VAL A 138 2.41 8.73 -0.42
CA VAL A 138 2.41 7.60 0.52
C VAL A 138 0.96 7.34 0.91
N GLY A 139 0.29 6.43 0.20
CA GLY A 139 -1.12 6.15 0.38
C GLY A 139 -1.41 5.14 1.48
N GLN A 140 -1.94 5.59 2.62
CA GLN A 140 -2.34 4.71 3.74
C GLN A 140 -1.23 3.76 4.23
N ALA A 141 0.05 4.07 4.03
CA ALA A 141 1.18 3.26 4.51
C ALA A 141 1.81 3.80 5.80
N LEU A 142 1.22 4.83 6.44
CA LEU A 142 1.73 5.46 7.67
C LEU A 142 1.89 4.52 8.87
N HIS A 143 1.34 3.30 8.81
CA HIS A 143 1.55 2.25 9.81
C HIS A 143 2.77 1.36 9.51
N CYS A 144 3.31 1.41 8.28
CA CYS A 144 4.50 0.69 7.83
C CYS A 144 5.72 1.61 7.68
N VAL A 145 5.52 2.90 7.41
CA VAL A 145 6.58 3.92 7.38
C VAL A 145 6.63 4.71 8.67
N THR A 146 7.82 4.83 9.25
CA THR A 146 8.07 5.75 10.36
C THR A 146 8.21 7.17 9.82
N VAL A 147 7.38 8.11 10.27
CA VAL A 147 7.45 9.51 9.86
C VAL A 147 8.19 10.32 10.93
N GLU A 148 9.33 10.90 10.56
CA GLU A 148 10.00 11.94 11.36
C GLU A 148 9.70 13.30 10.74
N ILE A 149 9.07 14.21 11.51
CA ILE A 149 8.90 15.61 11.11
C ILE A 149 10.01 16.40 11.80
N ARG A 150 11.00 16.87 11.03
CA ARG A 150 12.05 17.76 11.55
C ARG A 150 11.62 19.21 11.33
N SER A 151 11.68 19.99 12.41
CA SER A 151 11.36 21.42 12.45
C SER A 151 12.51 22.27 11.93
#